data_AF-A0ABD0MTX9-F1
#
_entry.id   AF-A0ABD0MTX9-F1
#
_cell.length_a   1.000
_cell.length_b   1.000
_cell.length_c   1.000
_cell.angle_alpha   90.00
_cell.angle_beta   90.00
_cell.angle_gamma   90.00
#
_symmetry.space_group_name_H-M   'P 1'
#
loop_
_entity.id
_entity.type
_entity.pdbx_description
1 polymer ?
#
loop_
_entity_poly.entity_id
_entity_poly.type
_entity_poly.pdbx_seq_one_letter_code
_entity_poly.pdbx_strand_id
1 'polypeptide(L)'
;MTMKQLYKVPFERNSERVKALRYQYVQAGDVVAISIGHRATIDTPGQRGANITMCAAISENGVRTHIPHIGPYNTQLLLAFLNALYRDLIPEQERGLVRPHLPNYVVVWDNVSFHRTNSVRDWFAAHERITVEFLPPYSPFLNPIEVFFSMEVESV
;
A
#
# COMPACT_ATOMS: atom_id res chain seq x y z
N MET A 1 -2.79 -10.43 32.72
CA MET A 1 -2.11 -10.33 31.41
C MET A 1 -3.18 -10.43 30.35
N THR A 2 -3.33 -9.44 29.46
CA THR A 2 -4.41 -9.45 28.46
C THR A 2 -3.91 -10.13 27.19
N MET A 3 -4.63 -11.15 26.73
CA MET A 3 -4.33 -11.82 25.46
C MET A 3 -4.79 -10.93 24.31
N LYS A 4 -3.95 -10.80 23.27
CA LYS A 4 -4.31 -10.13 22.02
C LYS A 4 -4.27 -11.16 20.90
N GLN A 5 -5.35 -11.22 20.13
CA GLN A 5 -5.35 -11.91 18.85
C GLN A 5 -4.50 -11.11 17.86
N LEU A 6 -3.39 -11.70 17.43
CA LEU A 6 -2.60 -11.19 16.33
C LEU A 6 -2.87 -12.00 15.07
N TYR A 7 -2.83 -11.30 13.93
CA TYR A 7 -2.85 -11.94 12.63
C TYR A 7 -1.49 -12.58 12.40
N LYS A 8 -1.46 -13.91 12.30
CA LYS A 8 -0.29 -14.60 11.78
C LYS A 8 -0.37 -14.49 10.27
N VAL A 9 0.51 -13.70 9.65
CA VAL A 9 0.69 -13.75 8.20
C VAL A 9 1.12 -15.18 7.87
N PRO A 10 0.35 -15.95 7.07
CA PRO A 10 0.76 -17.31 6.74
C PRO A 10 2.11 -17.24 6.03
N PHE A 11 3.09 -18.01 6.49
CA PHE A 11 4.41 -18.12 5.84
C PHE A 11 4.27 -18.49 4.35
N GLU A 12 3.18 -19.17 3.99
CA GLU A 12 2.82 -19.52 2.61
C GLU A 12 2.41 -18.34 1.73
N ARG A 13 2.20 -17.12 2.27
CA ARG A 13 1.77 -15.93 1.51
C ARG A 13 2.72 -15.63 0.35
N ASN A 14 4.03 -15.82 0.54
CA ASN A 14 5.05 -15.61 -0.48
C ASN A 14 5.66 -16.92 -1.02
N SER A 15 4.97 -18.06 -0.84
CA SER A 15 5.39 -19.32 -1.47
C SER A 15 5.32 -19.23 -3.00
N GLU A 16 6.17 -20.00 -3.71
CA GLU A 16 6.14 -20.08 -5.18
C GLU A 16 4.76 -20.47 -5.72
N ARG A 17 4.02 -21.30 -4.98
CA ARG A 17 2.63 -21.65 -5.30
C ARG A 17 1.71 -20.44 -5.29
N VAL A 18 1.76 -19.63 -4.22
CA VAL A 18 0.91 -18.44 -4.10
C VAL A 18 1.34 -17.36 -5.09
N LYS A 19 2.64 -17.18 -5.35
CA LYS A 19 3.15 -16.31 -6.40
C LYS A 19 2.63 -16.72 -7.79
N ALA A 20 2.67 -18.01 -8.12
CA ALA A 20 2.16 -18.53 -9.40
C ALA A 20 0.65 -18.29 -9.57
N LEU A 21 -0.14 -18.47 -8.50
CA LEU A 21 -1.57 -18.16 -8.51
C LEU A 21 -1.85 -16.66 -8.73
N ARG A 22 -1.01 -15.76 -8.17
CA ARG A 22 -1.11 -14.31 -8.43
C ARG A 22 -0.84 -13.99 -9.90
N TYR A 23 0.20 -14.60 -10.48
CA TYR A 23 0.50 -14.45 -11.91
C TYR A 23 -0.66 -14.93 -12.79
N GLN A 24 -1.25 -16.08 -12.49
CA GLN A 24 -2.39 -16.60 -13.23
C GLN A 24 -3.62 -15.67 -13.13
N TYR A 25 -3.91 -15.12 -11.94
CA TYR A 25 -5.00 -14.15 -11.76
C TYR A 25 -4.83 -12.91 -12.65
N VAL A 26 -3.61 -12.36 -12.73
CA VAL A 26 -3.31 -11.18 -13.56
C VAL A 26 -3.48 -11.49 -15.06
N GLN A 27 -3.09 -12.69 -15.49
CA GLN A 27 -3.13 -13.07 -16.91
C GLN A 27 -4.51 -13.53 -17.40
N ALA A 28 -5.30 -14.17 -16.53
CA ALA A 28 -6.57 -14.78 -16.92
C ALA A 28 -7.76 -13.81 -16.84
N GLY A 29 -7.70 -12.74 -16.04
CA GLY A 29 -8.81 -11.80 -15.85
C GLY A 29 -10.06 -12.41 -15.17
N ASP A 30 -10.08 -13.72 -14.98
CA ASP A 30 -11.18 -14.46 -14.36
C ASP A 30 -11.05 -14.49 -12.84
N VAL A 31 -12.15 -14.16 -12.16
CA VAL A 31 -12.31 -14.41 -10.72
C VAL A 31 -12.44 -15.92 -10.54
N VAL A 32 -11.31 -16.62 -10.51
CA VAL A 32 -11.29 -18.02 -10.04
C VAL A 32 -11.84 -18.00 -8.62
N ALA A 33 -12.84 -18.82 -8.33
CA ALA A 33 -13.43 -18.95 -7.01
C ALA A 33 -12.36 -19.40 -6.00
N ILE A 34 -11.69 -18.44 -5.38
CA ILE A 34 -10.75 -18.69 -4.30
C ILE A 34 -11.61 -18.96 -3.06
N SER A 35 -11.48 -20.13 -2.45
CA SER A 35 -12.09 -20.43 -1.16
C SER A 35 -11.77 -19.30 -0.18
N ILE A 36 -12.78 -18.75 0.50
CA ILE A 36 -12.59 -17.71 1.51
C ILE A 36 -11.58 -18.24 2.54
N GLY A 37 -10.41 -17.61 2.61
CA GLY A 37 -9.36 -18.00 3.56
C GLY A 37 -9.84 -17.79 4.99
N HIS A 38 -9.67 -18.80 5.85
CA HIS A 38 -9.89 -18.63 7.28
C HIS A 38 -8.73 -17.84 7.89
N ARG A 39 -9.05 -16.89 8.76
CA ARG A 39 -8.07 -16.03 9.43
C ARG A 39 -7.22 -16.87 10.38
N ALA A 40 -5.90 -16.91 10.15
CA ALA A 40 -4.96 -17.49 11.10
C ALA A 40 -4.73 -16.51 12.26
N THR A 41 -5.38 -16.73 13.39
CA THR A 41 -5.17 -15.98 14.62
C THR A 41 -4.28 -16.76 15.58
N ILE A 42 -3.32 -16.08 16.20
CA ILE A 42 -2.60 -16.60 17.36
C ILE A 42 -2.89 -15.73 18.58
N ASP A 43 -3.04 -16.36 19.73
CA ASP A 43 -3.15 -15.66 21.00
C ASP A 43 -1.74 -15.39 21.52
N THR A 44 -1.39 -14.11 21.65
CA THR A 44 -0.08 -13.68 22.16
C THR A 44 -0.24 -12.86 23.42
N PRO A 45 0.74 -12.91 24.34
CA PRO A 45 0.73 -12.02 25.50
C PRO A 45 0.85 -10.57 25.02
N GLY A 46 -0.16 -9.75 25.29
CA GLY A 46 -0.20 -8.37 24.81
C GLY A 46 0.81 -7.50 25.54
N GLN A 47 1.87 -7.08 24.83
CA GLN A 47 2.67 -5.92 25.23
C GLN A 47 1.97 -4.65 24.72
N ARG A 48 1.64 -3.72 25.63
CA ARG A 48 1.11 -2.39 25.28
C ARG A 48 2.27 -1.49 24.81
N GLY A 49 2.85 -1.83 23.67
CA GLY A 49 3.72 -0.91 22.92
C GLY A 49 2.87 0.15 22.20
N ALA A 50 3.47 1.30 21.89
CA ALA A 50 2.84 2.26 21.01
C ALA A 50 2.66 1.63 19.61
N ASN A 51 1.48 1.75 19.00
CA ASN A 51 1.27 1.28 17.63
C ASN A 51 2.03 2.20 16.68
N ILE A 52 3.03 1.68 15.96
CA ILE A 52 3.70 2.40 14.87
C ILE A 52 2.99 2.02 13.58
N THR A 53 2.51 3.02 12.85
CA THR A 53 1.97 2.85 11.50
C THR A 53 2.92 3.47 10.50
N MET A 54 3.17 2.81 9.37
CA MET A 54 4.02 3.33 8.31
C MET A 54 3.24 3.38 7.00
N CYS A 55 3.40 4.50 6.28
CA CYS A 55 2.98 4.60 4.88
C CYS A 55 4.24 4.63 4.03
N ALA A 56 4.26 3.85 2.96
CA ALA A 56 5.39 3.73 2.07
C ALA A 56 4.93 3.66 0.61
N ALA A 57 5.74 4.21 -0.29
CA ALA A 57 5.59 4.13 -1.72
C ALA A 57 6.83 3.46 -2.30
N ILE A 58 6.61 2.47 -3.15
CA ILE A 58 7.65 1.76 -3.89
C ILE A 58 7.39 1.90 -5.39
N SER A 59 8.47 1.74 -6.16
CA SER A 59 8.44 1.66 -7.62
C SER A 59 9.34 0.52 -8.08
N GLU A 60 9.39 0.27 -9.39
CA GLU A 60 10.34 -0.69 -9.98
C GLU A 60 11.80 -0.37 -9.63
N ASN A 61 12.11 0.91 -9.35
CA ASN A 61 13.45 1.36 -8.96
C ASN A 61 13.68 1.34 -7.43
N GLY A 62 12.80 0.69 -6.66
CA GLY A 62 12.87 0.60 -5.20
C GLY A 62 11.98 1.58 -4.46
N VAL A 63 12.26 1.76 -3.16
CA VAL A 63 11.50 2.62 -2.24
C VAL A 63 11.64 4.09 -2.64
N ARG A 64 10.52 4.79 -2.74
CA ARG A 64 10.47 6.23 -3.06
C ARG A 64 10.36 7.08 -1.81
N THR A 65 9.37 6.78 -0.96
CA THR A 65 9.09 7.57 0.24
C THR A 65 8.53 6.63 1.30
N HIS A 66 8.90 6.81 2.57
CA HIS A 66 8.28 6.13 3.70
C HIS A 66 8.21 7.09 4.89
N ILE A 67 7.08 7.12 5.60
CA ILE A 67 6.86 7.99 6.76
C ILE A 67 6.28 7.14 7.89
N PRO A 68 7.06 6.81 8.94
CA PRO A 68 6.55 6.17 10.14
C PRO A 68 5.84 7.19 11.03
N HIS A 69 4.80 6.75 11.73
CA HIS A 69 3.99 7.57 12.63
C HIS A 69 3.52 6.76 13.83
N ILE A 70 3.50 7.36 15.02
CA ILE A 70 2.97 6.72 16.22
C ILE A 70 1.47 6.99 16.32
N GLY A 71 0.67 5.93 16.30
CA GLY A 71 -0.79 6.00 16.33
C GLY A 71 -1.43 5.68 14.97
N PRO A 72 -2.77 5.80 14.88
CA PRO A 72 -3.51 5.42 13.68
C PRO A 72 -3.18 6.35 12.50
N TYR A 73 -3.13 5.77 11.31
CA TYR A 73 -3.05 6.54 10.07
C TYR A 73 -4.42 7.13 9.70
N ASN A 74 -4.43 8.33 9.12
CA ASN A 74 -5.65 9.04 8.76
C ASN A 74 -5.45 9.86 7.47
N THR A 75 -6.52 10.51 7.00
CA THR A 75 -6.50 11.32 5.78
C THR A 75 -5.50 12.47 5.83
N GLN A 76 -5.30 13.12 6.97
CA GLN A 76 -4.36 14.24 7.08
C GLN A 76 -2.91 13.77 6.90
N LEU A 77 -2.55 12.66 7.55
CA LEU A 77 -1.25 12.03 7.38
C LEU A 77 -1.04 11.57 5.93
N LEU A 78 -2.08 11.03 5.30
CA LEU A 78 -2.03 10.66 3.89
C LEU A 78 -1.78 11.85 2.97
N LEU A 79 -2.45 12.99 3.18
CA LEU A 79 -2.21 14.19 2.40
C LEU A 79 -0.79 14.72 2.59
N ALA A 80 -0.26 14.66 3.81
CA ALA A 80 1.14 15.01 4.08
C ALA A 80 2.11 14.08 3.33
N PHE A 81 1.80 12.78 3.29
CA PHE A 81 2.56 11.79 2.53
C PHE A 81 2.51 12.04 1.02
N LEU A 82 1.32 12.28 0.45
CA LEU A 82 1.15 12.60 -0.97
C LEU A 82 1.92 13.86 -1.37
N ASN A 83 1.92 14.89 -0.51
CA ASN A 83 2.72 16.08 -0.73
C ASN A 83 4.23 15.80 -0.71
N ALA A 84 4.70 14.92 0.18
CA ALA A 84 6.10 14.49 0.20
C ALA A 84 6.45 13.71 -1.08
N LEU A 85 5.61 12.73 -1.43
CA LEU A 85 5.78 11.94 -2.65
C LEU A 85 5.78 12.80 -3.91
N TYR A 86 4.89 13.79 -4.01
CA TYR A 86 4.87 14.73 -5.15
C TYR A 86 6.17 15.51 -5.28
N ARG A 87 6.74 15.98 -4.15
CA ARG A 87 8.02 16.68 -4.15
C ARG A 87 9.18 15.77 -4.56
N ASP A 88 9.12 14.50 -4.17
CA ASP A 88 10.14 13.50 -4.50
C ASP A 88 10.06 13.08 -5.98
N LEU A 89 8.86 13.04 -6.56
CA LEU A 89 8.63 12.63 -7.95
C LEU A 89 8.82 13.78 -8.96
N ILE A 90 8.36 14.98 -8.62
CA ILE A 90 8.29 16.11 -9.56
C ILE A 90 9.17 17.27 -9.06
N PRO A 91 10.32 17.50 -9.74
CA PRO A 91 11.21 18.60 -9.43
C PRO A 91 10.49 19.95 -9.49
N GLU A 92 10.92 20.90 -8.65
CA GLU A 92 10.24 22.19 -8.51
C GLU A 92 10.07 22.95 -9.82
N GLN A 93 11.10 22.92 -10.68
CA GLN A 93 11.09 23.55 -12.00
C GLN A 93 10.10 22.94 -13.00
N GLU A 94 9.60 21.73 -12.73
CA GLU A 94 8.62 21.03 -13.57
C GLU A 94 7.20 21.05 -13.02
N ARG A 95 7.00 21.60 -11.82
CA ARG A 95 5.67 21.63 -11.17
C ARG A 95 4.74 22.53 -11.97
N GLY A 96 3.56 22.00 -12.29
CA GLY A 96 2.57 22.70 -13.14
C GLY A 96 2.89 22.69 -14.63
N LEU A 97 3.99 22.07 -15.07
CA LEU A 97 4.27 21.88 -16.49
C LEU A 97 3.67 20.56 -16.98
N VAL A 98 2.87 20.64 -18.04
CA VAL A 98 2.33 19.48 -18.74
C VAL A 98 2.90 19.50 -20.15
N ARG A 99 3.82 18.56 -20.44
CA ARG A 99 4.49 18.45 -21.73
C ARG A 99 4.54 16.98 -22.18
N PRO A 100 4.50 16.69 -23.49
CA PRO A 100 4.50 15.31 -24.01
C PRO A 100 5.70 14.45 -23.57
N HIS A 101 6.82 15.06 -23.18
CA HIS A 101 8.04 14.36 -22.79
C HIS A 101 8.19 14.19 -21.28
N LEU A 102 7.31 14.80 -20.49
CA LEU A 102 7.36 14.71 -19.04
C LEU A 102 6.62 13.44 -18.58
N PRO A 103 7.19 12.65 -17.66
CA PRO A 103 6.55 11.42 -17.21
C PRO A 103 5.28 11.72 -16.40
N ASN A 104 4.27 10.87 -16.57
CA ASN A 104 3.11 10.78 -15.69
C ASN A 104 3.31 9.63 -14.71
N TYR A 105 2.82 9.81 -13.49
CA TYR A 105 2.93 8.82 -12.42
C TYR A 105 1.53 8.28 -12.09
N VAL A 106 1.46 6.98 -11.86
CA VAL A 106 0.24 6.30 -11.42
C VAL A 106 0.49 5.73 -10.02
N VAL A 107 -0.25 6.19 -9.04
CA VAL A 107 -0.26 5.64 -7.68
C VAL A 107 -1.26 4.49 -7.64
N VAL A 108 -0.78 3.28 -7.33
CA VAL A 108 -1.63 2.10 -7.16
C VAL A 108 -1.70 1.76 -5.68
N TRP A 109 -2.91 1.65 -5.14
CA TRP A 109 -3.12 1.31 -3.73
C TRP A 109 -4.40 0.50 -3.48
N ASP A 110 -4.57 0.04 -2.25
CA ASP A 110 -5.75 -0.72 -1.82
C ASP A 110 -6.98 0.18 -1.57
N ASN A 111 -8.07 -0.44 -1.08
CA ASN A 111 -9.38 0.18 -0.96
C ASN A 111 -9.70 0.72 0.43
N VAL A 112 -8.70 1.04 1.25
CA VAL A 112 -8.96 1.62 2.57
C VAL A 112 -9.76 2.92 2.43
N SER A 113 -10.76 3.11 3.31
CA SER A 113 -11.78 4.15 3.16
C SER A 113 -11.19 5.55 3.04
N PHE A 114 -10.11 5.84 3.77
CA PHE A 114 -9.49 7.16 3.76
C PHE A 114 -8.74 7.50 2.45
N HIS A 115 -8.48 6.54 1.55
CA HIS A 115 -7.99 6.79 0.19
C HIS A 115 -9.05 7.43 -0.71
N ARG A 116 -10.33 7.31 -0.33
CA ARG A 116 -11.48 7.71 -1.16
C ARG A 116 -12.15 9.00 -0.67
N THR A 117 -11.57 9.69 0.29
CA THR A 117 -12.13 10.95 0.80
C THR A 117 -12.09 12.04 -0.26
N ASN A 118 -13.00 13.01 -0.16
CA ASN A 118 -13.05 14.14 -1.09
C ASN A 118 -11.72 14.90 -1.11
N SER A 119 -11.12 15.17 0.06
CA SER A 119 -9.83 15.88 0.11
C SER A 119 -8.70 15.16 -0.63
N VAL A 120 -8.70 13.82 -0.65
CA VAL A 120 -7.71 13.05 -1.43
C VAL A 120 -8.01 13.14 -2.92
N ARG A 121 -9.30 13.06 -3.31
CA ARG A 121 -9.71 13.25 -4.72
C ARG A 121 -9.37 14.65 -5.23
N ASP A 122 -9.64 15.68 -4.43
CA ASP A 122 -9.33 17.07 -4.72
C ASP A 122 -7.82 17.26 -4.86
N TRP A 123 -7.03 16.57 -4.02
CA TRP A 123 -5.57 16.56 -4.14
C TRP A 123 -5.13 15.99 -5.50
N PHE A 124 -5.62 14.82 -5.92
CA PHE A 124 -5.24 14.27 -7.23
C PHE A 124 -5.73 15.16 -8.39
N ALA A 125 -6.92 15.74 -8.30
CA ALA A 125 -7.44 16.66 -9.31
C ALA A 125 -6.57 17.93 -9.46
N ALA A 126 -5.88 18.36 -8.41
CA ALA A 126 -4.96 19.50 -8.43
C ALA A 126 -3.56 19.17 -8.96
N HIS A 127 -3.23 17.89 -9.21
CA HIS A 127 -1.89 17.45 -9.60
C HIS A 127 -1.93 16.61 -10.89
N GLU A 128 -2.00 17.25 -12.06
CA GLU A 128 -2.25 16.62 -13.37
C GLU A 128 -1.30 15.47 -13.75
N ARG A 129 -0.05 15.48 -13.27
CA ARG A 129 0.96 14.46 -13.58
C ARG A 129 0.94 13.26 -12.64
N ILE A 130 0.09 13.25 -11.61
CA ILE A 130 -0.06 12.12 -10.68
C ILE A 130 -1.51 11.69 -10.67
N THR A 131 -1.75 10.45 -11.05
CA THR A 131 -3.07 9.82 -11.07
C THR A 131 -3.12 8.67 -10.08
N VAL A 132 -4.33 8.16 -9.82
CA VAL A 132 -4.56 7.10 -8.84
C VAL A 132 -5.38 5.97 -9.45
N GLU A 133 -4.96 4.74 -9.17
CA GLU A 133 -5.66 3.52 -9.54
C GLU A 133 -5.88 2.63 -8.32
N PHE A 134 -7.05 2.01 -8.23
CA PHE A 134 -7.42 1.14 -7.12
C PHE A 134 -7.27 -0.32 -7.52
N LEU A 135 -6.65 -1.10 -6.64
CA LEU A 135 -6.64 -2.56 -6.80
C LEU A 135 -8.07 -3.13 -6.73
N PRO A 136 -8.34 -4.27 -7.38
CA PRO A 136 -9.57 -5.00 -7.17
C PRO A 136 -9.80 -5.30 -5.67
N PRO A 137 -11.06 -5.25 -5.18
CA PRO A 137 -11.37 -5.59 -3.80
C PRO A 137 -10.85 -6.97 -3.43
N TYR A 138 -10.35 -7.12 -2.20
CA TYR A 138 -9.83 -8.38 -1.65
C TYR A 138 -8.63 -8.98 -2.40
N SER A 139 -7.87 -8.16 -3.14
CA SER A 139 -6.66 -8.60 -3.85
C SER A 139 -5.35 -8.05 -3.26
N PRO A 140 -5.08 -8.20 -1.95
CA PRO A 140 -3.84 -7.69 -1.34
C PRO A 140 -2.60 -8.39 -1.89
N PHE A 141 -2.76 -9.56 -2.52
CA PHE A 141 -1.69 -10.28 -3.18
C PHE A 141 -1.18 -9.58 -4.46
N LEU A 142 -1.97 -8.65 -5.02
CA LEU A 142 -1.56 -7.79 -6.13
C LEU A 142 -0.86 -6.52 -5.66
N ASN A 143 -0.89 -6.21 -4.37
CA ASN A 143 -0.27 -5.01 -3.84
C ASN A 143 1.23 -5.27 -3.57
N PRO A 144 2.17 -4.75 -4.39
CA PRO A 144 3.58 -5.11 -4.25
C PRO A 144 4.19 -4.65 -2.93
N ILE A 145 3.62 -3.60 -2.30
CA ILE A 145 4.08 -3.07 -1.00
C ILE A 145 3.95 -4.11 0.13
N GLU A 146 3.06 -5.08 -0.01
CA GLU A 146 2.88 -6.14 0.99
C GLU A 146 4.11 -7.04 1.12
N VAL A 147 4.88 -7.20 0.03
CA VAL A 147 6.15 -7.93 0.06
C VAL A 147 7.19 -7.11 0.82
N PHE A 148 7.26 -5.80 0.54
CA PHE A 148 8.16 -4.87 1.23
C PHE A 148 7.94 -4.89 2.75
N PHE A 149 6.69 -4.75 3.20
CA PHE A 149 6.39 -4.80 4.64
C PHE A 149 6.64 -6.18 5.28
N SER A 150 6.54 -7.28 4.51
CA SER A 150 6.86 -8.61 5.04
C SER A 150 8.35 -8.74 5.36
N MET A 151 9.23 -8.20 4.51
CA MET A 151 10.68 -8.22 4.72
C MET A 151 11.13 -7.33 5.89
N GLU A 152 10.53 -6.15 6.05
CA GLU A 152 10.87 -5.26 7.16
C GLU A 152 10.50 -5.86 8.51
N VAL A 153 9.34 -6.50 8.62
CA VAL A 153 8.90 -7.15 9.88
C VAL A 153 9.77 -8.35 10.22
N GLU A 154 10.31 -9.08 9.23
CA GLU A 154 11.22 -10.21 9.44
C GLU A 154 12.64 -9.78 9.87
N SER A 155 12.99 -8.50 9.70
CA SER A 155 14.31 -7.95 10.02
C SER A 155 14.42 -7.39 11.46
N VAL A 156 13.35 -7.51 12.26
CA VAL A 156 13.26 -7.06 13.66
C VAL A 156 13.05 -8.25 14.58
#